data_AF-A0A6A8Q7B0-F1
#
_entry.id   AF-A0A6A8Q7B0-F1
#
_cell.length_a   1.000
_cell.length_b   1.000
_cell.length_c   1.000
_cell.angle_alpha   90.00
_cell.angle_beta   90.00
_cell.angle_gamma   90.00
#
_symmetry.space_group_name_H-M   'P 1'
#
loop_
_entity.id
_entity.type
_entity.pdbx_description
1 polymer ?
#
loop_
_entity_poly.entity_id
_entity_poly.type
_entity_poly.pdbx_seq_one_letter_code
_entity_poly.pdbx_strand_id
1 'polypeptide(L)'
;MTKNYQHILKVCRQNSTFTGTVIDNFLIHYAARTSKLAKESKRRLQPFRHIIKDMPKEWRGMLTSQYIAHRIFKKGGLIRKYLNHSGLNVLSAKEKAFLGAQTKHPWRYSFASITDQPAPDFFEMRDILTEDRYLLYSPSITSILLSETPLLWFNLIGFNGECWQTYGPILHFNGFEPEDIFFYANEANGDWYETGEEVMEDLEEKPIAFSMLIAGSNSPLTFHNEHQLVNNNALYKIDGAFNSELFRKNFLVEYNQGVYKLSLKEGGEFPHYSAAFYDEMDRMMYLFAMTDSGFRQLLDVLNHLGYTFSHTPDERVNVGMIATASNILKKEIKLNPYDHLFAKDSQPVEQPNLDQMNGLLGELIPYINNRETPDLDTLSAKYGVNPEKVKELYEMVKKKVE
;
A
#
# COMPACT_ATOMS: atom_id res chain seq x y z
N MET A 1 12.80 8.57 -32.50
CA MET A 1 12.07 9.82 -32.78
C MET A 1 11.86 10.53 -31.46
N THR A 2 12.36 11.76 -31.30
CA THR A 2 12.19 12.54 -30.07
C THR A 2 10.73 13.00 -29.97
N LYS A 3 10.01 12.65 -28.88
CA LYS A 3 8.63 13.10 -28.65
C LYS A 3 8.60 14.64 -28.58
N ASN A 4 7.61 15.28 -29.21
CA ASN A 4 7.43 16.73 -29.14
C ASN A 4 6.59 17.12 -27.91
N TYR A 5 7.24 17.26 -26.76
CA TYR A 5 6.56 17.57 -25.49
C TYR A 5 5.84 18.92 -25.48
N GLN A 6 6.23 19.88 -26.32
CA GLN A 6 5.50 21.16 -26.44
C GLN A 6 4.13 20.99 -27.08
N HIS A 7 4.02 20.11 -28.08
CA HIS A 7 2.74 19.75 -28.67
C HIS A 7 1.85 19.03 -27.66
N ILE A 8 2.39 18.00 -26.98
CA ILE A 8 1.66 17.21 -25.98
C ILE A 8 1.16 18.12 -24.84
N LEU A 9 2.00 19.06 -24.38
CA LEU A 9 1.62 20.03 -23.34
C LEU A 9 0.40 20.88 -23.73
N LYS A 10 0.31 21.31 -25.00
CA LYS A 10 -0.85 22.06 -25.49
C LYS A 10 -2.12 21.22 -25.44
N VAL A 11 -2.04 19.95 -25.81
CA VAL A 11 -3.16 18.99 -25.71
C VAL A 11 -3.55 18.78 -24.25
N CYS A 12 -2.59 18.57 -23.35
CA CYS A 12 -2.82 18.40 -21.91
C CYS A 12 -3.55 19.60 -21.30
N ARG A 13 -3.10 20.81 -21.59
CA ARG A 13 -3.73 22.05 -21.08
C ARG A 13 -5.16 22.22 -21.58
N GLN A 14 -5.39 21.95 -22.87
CA GLN A 14 -6.74 21.98 -23.44
C GLN A 14 -7.65 20.92 -22.80
N ASN A 15 -7.13 19.71 -22.59
CA ASN A 15 -7.85 18.64 -21.91
C ASN A 15 -8.18 18.98 -20.45
N SER A 16 -7.26 19.62 -19.73
CA SER A 16 -7.51 20.14 -18.37
C SER A 16 -8.60 21.21 -18.35
N THR A 17 -8.64 22.10 -19.36
CA THR A 17 -9.73 23.08 -19.50
C THR A 17 -11.09 22.38 -19.67
N PHE A 18 -11.18 21.39 -20.57
CA PHE A 18 -12.43 20.62 -20.74
C PHE A 18 -12.80 19.81 -19.50
N THR A 19 -11.82 19.26 -18.79
CA THR A 19 -12.05 18.57 -17.51
C THR A 19 -12.71 19.51 -16.51
N GLY A 20 -12.17 20.72 -16.33
CA GLY A 20 -12.76 21.72 -15.44
C GLY A 20 -14.16 22.16 -15.86
N THR A 21 -14.36 22.49 -17.15
CA THR A 21 -15.65 23.03 -17.61
C THR A 21 -16.74 21.98 -17.75
N VAL A 22 -16.40 20.79 -18.26
CA VAL A 22 -17.38 19.75 -18.62
C VAL A 22 -17.53 18.72 -17.51
N ILE A 23 -16.43 18.27 -16.91
CA ILE A 23 -16.47 17.19 -15.92
C ILE A 23 -16.78 17.77 -14.54
N ASP A 24 -15.95 18.68 -14.04
CA ASP A 24 -16.03 19.20 -12.68
C ASP A 24 -17.26 20.06 -12.48
N ASN A 25 -17.47 21.05 -13.35
CA ASN A 25 -18.57 22.01 -13.20
C ASN A 25 -19.95 21.46 -13.60
N PHE A 26 -20.01 20.32 -14.30
CA PHE A 26 -21.27 19.80 -14.81
C PHE A 26 -21.46 18.30 -14.59
N LEU A 27 -20.64 17.45 -15.22
CA LEU A 27 -20.96 16.03 -15.37
C LEU A 27 -20.99 15.28 -14.04
N ILE A 28 -20.07 15.60 -13.12
CA ILE A 28 -20.04 14.99 -11.79
C ILE A 28 -21.29 15.34 -10.99
N HIS A 29 -21.70 16.62 -10.99
CA HIS A 29 -22.91 17.05 -10.31
C HIS A 29 -24.18 16.46 -10.92
N TYR A 30 -24.19 16.30 -12.25
CA TYR A 30 -25.27 15.65 -12.97
C TYR A 30 -25.37 14.16 -12.59
N ALA A 31 -24.26 13.43 -12.65
CA ALA A 31 -24.20 12.00 -12.33
C ALA A 31 -24.45 11.71 -10.84
N ALA A 32 -23.96 12.58 -9.96
CA ALA A 32 -24.22 12.54 -8.52
C ALA A 32 -25.71 12.46 -8.20
N ARG A 33 -26.52 13.27 -8.90
CA ARG A 33 -27.98 13.38 -8.70
C ARG A 33 -28.74 12.32 -9.48
N THR A 34 -28.53 12.24 -10.79
CA THR A 34 -29.36 11.43 -11.70
C THR A 34 -29.08 9.94 -11.60
N SER A 35 -27.82 9.56 -11.39
CA SER A 35 -27.40 8.16 -11.20
C SER A 35 -27.16 7.82 -9.74
N LYS A 36 -27.54 8.71 -8.80
CA LYS A 36 -27.43 8.53 -7.35
C LYS A 36 -26.00 8.19 -6.86
N LEU A 37 -24.97 8.55 -7.63
CA LEU A 37 -23.58 8.19 -7.32
C LEU A 37 -23.08 8.90 -6.05
N ALA A 38 -23.63 10.06 -5.68
CA ALA A 38 -23.30 10.68 -4.40
C ALA A 38 -23.78 9.84 -3.21
N LYS A 39 -24.98 9.24 -3.31
CA LYS A 39 -25.51 8.33 -2.29
C LYS A 39 -24.69 7.05 -2.23
N GLU A 40 -24.31 6.51 -3.39
CA GLU A 40 -23.46 5.33 -3.47
C GLU A 40 -22.07 5.56 -2.87
N SER A 41 -21.39 6.64 -3.26
CA SER A 41 -20.09 7.04 -2.69
C SER A 41 -20.17 7.18 -1.16
N LYS A 42 -21.19 7.88 -0.65
CA LYS A 42 -21.41 8.01 0.80
C LYS A 42 -21.56 6.66 1.51
N ARG A 43 -22.23 5.69 0.89
CA ARG A 43 -22.36 4.33 1.41
C ARG A 43 -21.01 3.61 1.41
N ARG A 44 -20.22 3.73 0.33
CA ARG A 44 -18.89 3.12 0.20
C ARG A 44 -17.86 3.72 1.17
N LEU A 45 -17.97 5.01 1.50
CA LEU A 45 -17.14 5.70 2.49
C LEU A 45 -17.54 5.40 3.95
N GLN A 46 -18.75 4.86 4.19
CA GLN A 46 -19.27 4.68 5.54
C GLN A 46 -18.43 3.72 6.43
N PRO A 47 -17.94 2.58 5.94
CA PRO A 47 -17.09 1.70 6.74
C PRO A 47 -15.81 2.39 7.26
N PHE A 48 -15.30 3.37 6.51
CA PHE A 48 -14.03 4.05 6.75
C PHE A 48 -14.17 5.41 7.46
N ARG A 49 -15.30 5.67 8.11
CA ARG A 49 -15.52 6.94 8.84
C ARG A 49 -14.43 7.22 9.89
N HIS A 50 -13.85 6.19 10.48
CA HIS A 50 -12.77 6.30 11.46
C HIS A 50 -11.47 6.79 10.85
N ILE A 51 -11.22 6.58 9.55
CA ILE A 51 -10.07 7.15 8.84
C ILE A 51 -10.41 8.56 8.35
N ILE A 52 -11.58 8.72 7.72
CA ILE A 52 -11.98 9.98 7.07
C ILE A 52 -12.11 11.14 8.08
N LYS A 53 -12.44 10.85 9.35
CA LYS A 53 -12.56 11.89 10.39
C LYS A 53 -11.23 12.61 10.67
N ASP A 54 -10.11 11.94 10.43
CA ASP A 54 -8.76 12.45 10.73
C ASP A 54 -8.13 13.11 9.48
N MET A 55 -8.80 13.05 8.32
CA MET A 55 -8.39 13.74 7.09
C MET A 55 -8.87 15.20 7.06
N PRO A 56 -8.20 16.09 6.29
CA PRO A 56 -8.71 17.43 6.04
C PRO A 56 -10.12 17.42 5.44
N LYS A 57 -10.95 18.41 5.79
CA LYS A 57 -12.40 18.41 5.50
C LYS A 57 -12.72 18.28 4.01
N GLU A 58 -11.83 18.78 3.16
CA GLU A 58 -11.96 18.83 1.71
C GLU A 58 -11.79 17.45 1.07
N TRP A 59 -11.06 16.54 1.70
CA TRP A 59 -10.75 15.20 1.16
C TRP A 59 -11.99 14.39 0.86
N ARG A 60 -13.00 14.47 1.72
CA ARG A 60 -14.26 13.76 1.48
C ARG A 60 -14.92 14.17 0.16
N GLY A 61 -14.88 15.47 -0.15
CA GLY A 61 -15.38 16.01 -1.41
C GLY A 61 -14.55 15.51 -2.59
N MET A 62 -13.22 15.58 -2.47
CA MET A 62 -12.27 15.14 -3.50
C MET A 62 -12.41 13.65 -3.82
N LEU A 63 -12.45 12.79 -2.81
CA LEU A 63 -12.68 11.33 -2.97
C LEU A 63 -14.03 11.05 -3.62
N THR A 64 -15.06 11.81 -3.25
CA THR A 64 -16.40 11.65 -3.85
C THR A 64 -16.39 12.03 -5.33
N SER A 65 -15.76 13.15 -5.70
CA SER A 65 -15.64 13.58 -7.10
C SER A 65 -14.83 12.58 -7.93
N GLN A 66 -13.69 12.11 -7.41
CA GLN A 66 -12.86 11.12 -8.09
C GLN A 66 -13.60 9.78 -8.29
N TYR A 67 -14.29 9.29 -7.26
CA TYR A 67 -15.13 8.10 -7.37
C TYR A 67 -16.22 8.27 -8.44
N ILE A 68 -16.90 9.43 -8.47
CA ILE A 68 -17.94 9.68 -9.46
C ILE A 68 -17.33 9.71 -10.87
N ALA A 69 -16.22 10.42 -11.07
CA ALA A 69 -15.52 10.47 -12.36
C ALA A 69 -15.13 9.07 -12.83
N HIS A 70 -14.54 8.26 -11.96
CA HIS A 70 -14.24 6.85 -12.24
C HIS A 70 -15.47 6.08 -12.69
N ARG A 71 -16.59 6.14 -11.95
CA ARG A 71 -17.83 5.44 -12.34
C ARG A 71 -18.42 5.90 -13.68
N ILE A 72 -18.15 7.14 -14.09
CA ILE A 72 -18.56 7.67 -15.38
C ILE A 72 -17.70 7.10 -16.50
N PHE A 73 -16.37 7.18 -16.35
CA PHE A 73 -15.42 6.98 -17.43
C PHE A 73 -14.73 5.62 -17.46
N LYS A 74 -14.89 4.78 -16.42
CA LYS A 74 -14.31 3.43 -16.40
C LYS A 74 -14.86 2.52 -17.49
N LYS A 75 -14.21 1.37 -17.69
CA LYS A 75 -14.67 0.35 -18.64
C LYS A 75 -16.09 -0.09 -18.26
N GLY A 76 -17.02 -0.01 -19.22
CA GLY A 76 -18.45 -0.26 -18.96
C GLY A 76 -19.16 0.81 -18.14
N GLY A 77 -18.55 1.99 -17.96
CA GLY A 77 -19.08 3.12 -17.21
C GLY A 77 -20.26 3.84 -17.87
N LEU A 78 -20.71 4.91 -17.20
CA LEU A 78 -21.94 5.63 -17.56
C LEU A 78 -21.80 6.62 -18.72
N ILE A 79 -20.58 6.90 -19.20
CA ILE A 79 -20.35 7.94 -20.22
C ILE A 79 -21.17 7.74 -21.49
N ARG A 80 -21.29 6.49 -21.99
CA ARG A 80 -22.08 6.18 -23.20
C ARG A 80 -23.57 6.46 -22.99
N LYS A 81 -24.09 6.19 -21.79
CA LYS A 81 -25.48 6.50 -21.42
C LYS A 81 -25.70 8.01 -21.42
N TYR A 82 -24.75 8.78 -20.90
CA TYR A 82 -24.88 10.22 -20.81
C TYR A 82 -24.78 10.91 -22.16
N LEU A 83 -23.87 10.47 -23.04
CA LEU A 83 -23.70 11.05 -24.38
C LEU A 83 -24.99 11.13 -25.20
N ASN A 84 -25.91 10.20 -24.98
CA ASN A 84 -27.21 10.13 -25.66
C ASN A 84 -28.35 10.82 -24.89
N HIS A 85 -28.07 11.41 -23.73
CA HIS A 85 -29.07 12.00 -22.85
C HIS A 85 -29.29 13.49 -23.17
N SER A 86 -30.55 13.93 -23.21
CA SER A 86 -30.95 15.31 -23.52
C SER A 86 -30.32 16.37 -22.60
N GLY A 87 -29.97 15.99 -21.38
CA GLY A 87 -29.24 16.81 -20.41
C GLY A 87 -27.87 17.30 -20.89
N LEU A 88 -27.26 16.67 -21.91
CA LEU A 88 -26.02 17.14 -22.53
C LEU A 88 -26.23 18.06 -23.73
N ASN A 89 -27.47 18.43 -24.05
CA ASN A 89 -27.75 19.36 -25.15
C ASN A 89 -27.16 20.76 -24.93
N VAL A 90 -26.89 21.12 -23.67
CA VAL A 90 -26.21 22.37 -23.30
C VAL A 90 -24.74 22.42 -23.72
N LEU A 91 -24.11 21.26 -23.98
CA LEU A 91 -22.71 21.18 -24.38
C LEU A 91 -22.52 21.51 -25.86
N SER A 92 -21.45 22.26 -26.15
CA SER A 92 -20.99 22.54 -27.50
C SER A 92 -20.53 21.28 -28.23
N ALA A 93 -20.40 21.36 -29.56
CA ALA A 93 -19.89 20.25 -30.37
C ALA A 93 -18.49 19.79 -29.95
N LYS A 94 -17.61 20.71 -29.53
CA LYS A 94 -16.25 20.40 -29.06
C LYS A 94 -16.27 19.64 -27.73
N GLU A 95 -17.11 20.06 -26.79
CA GLU A 95 -17.24 19.39 -25.48
C GLU A 95 -17.86 18.00 -25.61
N LYS A 96 -18.86 17.85 -26.51
CA LYS A 96 -19.42 16.53 -26.85
C LYS A 96 -18.36 15.62 -27.50
N ALA A 97 -17.54 16.16 -28.40
CA ALA A 97 -16.44 15.42 -29.01
C ALA A 97 -15.39 14.99 -27.97
N PHE A 98 -15.05 15.87 -27.03
CA PHE A 98 -14.17 15.55 -25.90
C PHE A 98 -14.73 14.37 -25.09
N LEU A 99 -16.00 14.43 -24.65
CA LEU A 99 -16.63 13.33 -23.92
C LEU A 99 -16.72 12.05 -24.74
N GLY A 100 -16.96 12.17 -26.05
CA GLY A 100 -16.94 11.05 -27.00
C GLY A 100 -15.58 10.36 -27.06
N ALA A 101 -14.49 11.13 -27.06
CA ALA A 101 -13.13 10.59 -27.07
C ALA A 101 -12.83 9.74 -25.82
N GLN A 102 -13.32 10.16 -24.65
CA GLN A 102 -13.15 9.42 -23.39
C GLN A 102 -13.80 8.02 -23.41
N THR A 103 -14.73 7.75 -24.32
CA THR A 103 -15.35 6.41 -24.44
C THR A 103 -14.44 5.34 -25.05
N LYS A 104 -13.37 5.77 -25.74
CA LYS A 104 -12.41 4.88 -26.39
C LYS A 104 -11.28 4.44 -25.45
N HIS A 105 -10.97 5.28 -24.46
CA HIS A 105 -9.90 5.06 -23.49
C HIS A 105 -10.48 5.22 -22.09
N PRO A 106 -11.00 4.13 -21.50
CA PRO A 106 -11.61 4.19 -20.19
C PRO A 106 -10.61 4.66 -19.15
N TRP A 107 -11.11 5.44 -18.19
CA TRP A 107 -10.31 5.86 -17.05
C TRP A 107 -10.11 4.67 -16.12
N ARG A 108 -8.93 4.59 -15.51
CA ARG A 108 -8.59 3.53 -14.57
C ARG A 108 -7.79 4.07 -13.41
N TYR A 109 -7.89 3.43 -12.27
CA TYR A 109 -6.92 3.65 -11.21
C TYR A 109 -5.59 3.01 -11.58
N SER A 110 -4.51 3.53 -11.00
CA SER A 110 -3.17 3.04 -11.22
C SER A 110 -2.34 3.22 -9.96
N PHE A 111 -1.74 2.12 -9.49
CA PHE A 111 -0.60 2.16 -8.60
C PHE A 111 0.66 2.15 -9.46
N ALA A 112 1.49 3.18 -9.38
CA ALA A 112 2.63 3.32 -10.28
C ALA A 112 3.84 3.97 -9.61
N SER A 113 5.02 3.62 -10.11
CA SER A 113 6.28 4.28 -9.80
C SER A 113 6.75 5.14 -10.97
N ILE A 114 7.47 6.23 -10.67
CA ILE A 114 8.13 7.06 -11.67
C ILE A 114 9.42 6.34 -12.07
N THR A 115 9.61 6.13 -13.38
CA THR A 115 10.81 5.50 -13.94
C THR A 115 11.73 6.47 -14.66
N ASP A 116 11.19 7.58 -15.18
CA ASP A 116 11.95 8.67 -15.80
C ASP A 116 11.13 9.97 -15.80
N GLN A 117 11.79 11.10 -15.98
CA GLN A 117 11.19 12.43 -16.14
C GLN A 117 11.70 13.09 -17.42
N PRO A 118 11.14 12.74 -18.61
CA PRO A 118 11.71 13.19 -19.88
C PRO A 118 11.50 14.68 -20.19
N ALA A 119 10.60 15.36 -19.47
CA ALA A 119 10.34 16.80 -19.59
C ALA A 119 9.66 17.35 -18.31
N PRO A 120 9.62 18.68 -18.08
CA PRO A 120 8.88 19.26 -16.96
C PRO A 120 7.41 18.82 -16.94
N ASP A 121 6.91 18.41 -15.77
CA ASP A 121 5.56 17.86 -15.54
C ASP A 121 5.24 16.54 -16.27
N PHE A 122 6.19 15.96 -17.01
CA PHE A 122 6.03 14.70 -17.73
C PHE A 122 6.85 13.58 -17.07
N PHE A 123 6.20 12.47 -16.80
CA PHE A 123 6.78 11.31 -16.10
C PHE A 123 6.51 10.04 -16.91
N GLU A 124 7.54 9.22 -17.12
CA GLU A 124 7.35 7.84 -17.59
C GLU A 124 7.05 6.99 -16.35
N MET A 125 5.83 6.46 -16.29
CA MET A 125 5.31 5.69 -15.17
C MET A 125 5.35 4.20 -15.50
N ARG A 126 5.54 3.36 -14.49
CA ARG A 126 5.30 1.91 -14.56
C ARG A 126 4.20 1.55 -13.57
N ASP A 127 3.09 1.05 -14.08
CA ASP A 127 2.00 0.52 -13.26
C ASP A 127 2.43 -0.82 -12.63
N ILE A 128 2.36 -0.93 -11.31
CA ILE A 128 2.87 -2.10 -10.58
C ILE A 128 1.95 -3.32 -10.64
N LEU A 129 0.69 -3.14 -11.07
CA LEU A 129 -0.28 -4.24 -11.15
C LEU A 129 -0.38 -4.77 -12.57
N THR A 130 -0.28 -3.89 -13.57
CA THR A 130 -0.40 -4.24 -14.99
C THR A 130 0.94 -4.31 -15.72
N GLU A 131 2.02 -3.83 -15.11
CA GLU A 131 3.36 -3.70 -15.72
C GLU A 131 3.44 -2.75 -16.93
N ASP A 132 2.32 -2.10 -17.27
CA ASP A 132 2.22 -1.13 -18.35
C ASP A 132 3.12 0.09 -18.07
N ARG A 133 3.84 0.51 -19.10
CA ARG A 133 4.57 1.78 -19.11
C ARG A 133 3.82 2.85 -19.86
N TYR A 134 3.74 4.05 -19.29
CA TYR A 134 3.00 5.13 -19.90
C TYR A 134 3.53 6.52 -19.55
N LEU A 135 3.35 7.46 -20.47
CA LEU A 135 3.66 8.87 -20.24
C LEU A 135 2.49 9.53 -19.49
N LEU A 136 2.79 10.12 -18.33
CA LEU A 136 1.86 10.86 -17.50
C LEU A 136 2.24 12.35 -17.48
N TYR A 137 1.25 13.21 -17.67
CA TYR A 137 1.38 14.65 -17.42
C TYR A 137 0.69 15.02 -16.10
N SER A 138 1.44 15.59 -15.14
CA SER A 138 0.89 16.02 -13.84
C SER A 138 1.76 17.09 -13.17
N PRO A 139 1.40 18.39 -13.26
CA PRO A 139 2.07 19.46 -12.53
C PRO A 139 2.02 19.28 -11.01
N SER A 140 0.98 18.63 -10.50
CA SER A 140 0.84 18.33 -9.07
C SER A 140 1.87 17.31 -8.59
N ILE A 141 2.25 16.33 -9.41
CA ILE A 141 3.36 15.41 -9.08
C ILE A 141 4.67 16.20 -9.00
N THR A 142 4.95 17.09 -9.96
CA THR A 142 6.11 18.01 -9.87
C THR A 142 6.13 18.78 -8.56
N SER A 143 4.98 19.34 -8.15
CA SER A 143 4.89 20.09 -6.89
C SER A 143 5.14 19.24 -5.65
N ILE A 144 4.69 17.99 -5.63
CA ILE A 144 4.91 17.07 -4.50
C ILE A 144 6.40 16.67 -4.42
N LEU A 145 7.02 16.41 -5.57
CA LEU A 145 8.45 16.05 -5.67
C LEU A 145 9.39 17.18 -5.22
N LEU A 146 8.91 18.41 -5.03
CA LEU A 146 9.72 19.50 -4.46
C LEU A 146 9.97 19.34 -2.96
N SER A 147 9.14 18.56 -2.26
CA SER A 147 9.22 18.40 -0.80
C SER A 147 9.23 16.95 -0.33
N GLU A 148 8.86 16.00 -1.19
CA GLU A 148 8.70 14.59 -0.84
C GLU A 148 9.47 13.69 -1.82
N THR A 149 9.78 12.47 -1.39
CA THR A 149 10.40 11.42 -2.24
C THR A 149 9.55 10.15 -2.27
N PRO A 150 8.38 10.16 -2.92
CA PRO A 150 7.47 9.02 -2.85
C PRO A 150 8.01 7.83 -3.65
N LEU A 151 7.81 6.63 -3.10
CA LEU A 151 8.14 5.36 -3.74
C LEU A 151 7.03 4.91 -4.70
N LEU A 152 5.78 5.18 -4.32
CA LEU A 152 4.60 4.72 -5.03
C LEU A 152 3.55 5.83 -5.12
N TRP A 153 2.79 5.82 -6.21
CA TRP A 153 1.71 6.75 -6.48
C TRP A 153 0.41 6.01 -6.72
N PHE A 154 -0.71 6.55 -6.24
CA PHE A 154 -2.05 6.05 -6.56
C PHE A 154 -2.92 7.14 -7.15
N ASN A 155 -3.33 6.93 -8.39
CA ASN A 155 -3.97 7.95 -9.22
C ASN A 155 -5.15 7.40 -10.01
N LEU A 156 -6.22 8.17 -10.13
CA LEU A 156 -7.16 8.00 -11.26
C LEU A 156 -6.58 8.69 -12.48
N ILE A 157 -6.41 7.96 -13.59
CA ILE A 157 -5.83 8.49 -14.82
C ILE A 157 -6.79 8.37 -16.01
N GLY A 158 -6.73 9.36 -16.89
CA GLY A 158 -7.47 9.39 -18.16
C GLY A 158 -6.54 9.73 -19.32
N PHE A 159 -6.74 9.07 -20.47
CA PHE A 159 -5.94 9.31 -21.67
C PHE A 159 -6.55 10.42 -22.54
N ASN A 160 -5.74 11.42 -22.90
CA ASN A 160 -6.20 12.58 -23.66
C ASN A 160 -5.99 12.46 -25.19
N GLY A 161 -5.45 11.33 -25.66
CA GLY A 161 -5.07 11.11 -27.06
C GLY A 161 -3.56 11.10 -27.29
N GLU A 162 -2.80 11.78 -26.43
CA GLU A 162 -1.33 11.91 -26.54
C GLU A 162 -0.60 11.35 -25.31
N CYS A 163 -1.16 11.55 -24.11
CA CYS A 163 -0.63 11.01 -22.86
C CYS A 163 -1.75 10.81 -21.83
N TRP A 164 -1.38 10.24 -20.68
CA TRP A 164 -2.27 10.14 -19.52
C TRP A 164 -2.21 11.41 -18.69
N GLN A 165 -3.30 11.73 -17.99
CA GLN A 165 -3.39 12.82 -17.01
C GLN A 165 -4.08 12.32 -15.75
N THR A 166 -3.61 12.79 -14.59
CA THR A 166 -4.26 12.53 -13.30
C THR A 166 -5.58 13.28 -13.18
N TYR A 167 -6.51 12.74 -12.40
CA TYR A 167 -7.76 13.37 -12.04
C TYR A 167 -8.06 13.21 -10.54
N GLY A 168 -8.43 14.31 -9.88
CA GLY A 168 -8.78 14.31 -8.46
C GLY A 168 -7.56 14.26 -7.53
N PRO A 169 -7.70 13.73 -6.29
CA PRO A 169 -6.59 13.63 -5.36
C PRO A 169 -5.52 12.67 -5.89
N ILE A 170 -4.27 13.10 -5.75
CA ILE A 170 -3.07 12.31 -6.05
C ILE A 170 -2.55 11.79 -4.72
N LEU A 171 -2.54 10.47 -4.58
CA LEU A 171 -1.99 9.82 -3.41
C LEU A 171 -0.55 9.42 -3.73
N HIS A 172 0.33 9.62 -2.75
CA HIS A 172 1.74 9.26 -2.83
C HIS A 172 2.12 8.56 -1.54
N PHE A 173 3.07 7.63 -1.60
CA PHE A 173 3.45 6.80 -0.45
C PHE A 173 4.96 6.82 -0.31
N ASN A 174 5.44 7.20 0.87
CA ASN A 174 6.87 7.31 1.17
C ASN A 174 7.48 6.00 1.69
N GLY A 175 6.65 5.04 2.11
CA GLY A 175 7.11 3.77 2.68
C GLY A 175 6.29 2.56 2.27
N PHE A 176 5.49 2.67 1.21
CA PHE A 176 4.84 1.51 0.60
C PHE A 176 5.53 1.15 -0.71
N GLU A 177 5.81 -0.13 -0.84
CA GLU A 177 6.40 -0.79 -1.99
C GLU A 177 5.33 -1.62 -2.73
N PRO A 178 5.60 -2.13 -3.95
CA PRO A 178 4.61 -2.85 -4.73
C PRO A 178 3.94 -4.01 -3.98
N GLU A 179 4.73 -4.82 -3.26
CA GLU A 179 4.28 -6.00 -2.52
C GLU A 179 3.29 -5.63 -1.41
N ASP A 180 3.40 -4.43 -0.83
CA ASP A 180 2.46 -3.94 0.19
C ASP A 180 1.04 -3.77 -0.36
N ILE A 181 0.89 -3.46 -1.66
CA ILE A 181 -0.42 -3.32 -2.29
C ILE A 181 -1.10 -4.68 -2.46
N PHE A 182 -0.33 -5.71 -2.84
CA PHE A 182 -0.82 -7.08 -2.90
C PHE A 182 -1.22 -7.57 -1.50
N PHE A 183 -0.37 -7.34 -0.51
CA PHE A 183 -0.66 -7.62 0.89
C PHE A 183 -1.99 -7.02 1.33
N TYR A 184 -2.15 -5.71 1.13
CA TYR A 184 -3.39 -5.01 1.51
C TYR A 184 -4.61 -5.56 0.76
N ALA A 185 -4.48 -5.86 -0.53
CA ALA A 185 -5.58 -6.41 -1.33
C ALA A 185 -6.04 -7.78 -0.79
N ASN A 186 -5.08 -8.67 -0.48
CA ASN A 186 -5.36 -9.98 0.10
C ASN A 186 -6.06 -9.83 1.46
N GLU A 187 -5.54 -8.95 2.32
CA GLU A 187 -6.12 -8.69 3.63
C GLU A 187 -7.53 -8.07 3.56
N ALA A 188 -7.76 -7.18 2.59
CA ALA A 188 -9.05 -6.50 2.42
C ALA A 188 -10.12 -7.41 1.82
N ASN A 189 -9.75 -8.31 0.91
CA ASN A 189 -10.69 -9.23 0.28
C ASN A 189 -10.90 -10.53 1.10
N GLY A 190 -9.91 -10.94 1.90
CA GLY A 190 -9.91 -12.20 2.62
C GLY A 190 -9.69 -13.41 1.72
N ASP A 191 -9.08 -13.19 0.55
CA ASP A 191 -8.71 -14.21 -0.43
C ASP A 191 -7.30 -13.89 -0.94
N TRP A 192 -6.63 -14.91 -1.49
CA TRP A 192 -5.28 -14.77 -2.00
C TRP A 192 -5.30 -14.45 -3.49
N TYR A 193 -4.84 -13.25 -3.86
CA TYR A 193 -4.62 -12.89 -5.25
C TYR A 193 -3.23 -13.36 -5.71
N GLU A 194 -3.19 -14.05 -6.84
CA GLU A 194 -1.94 -14.52 -7.46
C GLU A 194 -1.38 -13.51 -8.47
N THR A 195 -2.23 -12.63 -8.99
CA THR A 195 -1.89 -11.74 -10.10
C THR A 195 -2.32 -10.29 -9.88
N GLY A 196 -1.61 -9.36 -10.51
CA GLY A 196 -1.98 -7.95 -10.50
C GLY A 196 -3.29 -7.67 -11.23
N GLU A 197 -3.73 -8.53 -12.16
CA GLU A 197 -5.03 -8.41 -12.82
C GLU A 197 -6.19 -8.57 -11.83
N GLU A 198 -6.11 -9.54 -10.92
CA GLU A 198 -7.13 -9.75 -9.88
C GLU A 198 -7.21 -8.57 -8.91
N VAL A 199 -6.05 -8.06 -8.48
CA VAL A 199 -5.97 -6.84 -7.65
C VAL A 199 -6.56 -5.64 -8.38
N MET A 200 -6.30 -5.51 -9.70
CA MET A 200 -6.88 -4.45 -10.52
C MET A 200 -8.39 -4.54 -10.65
N GLU A 201 -8.95 -5.75 -10.81
CA GLU A 201 -10.40 -5.95 -10.85
C GLU A 201 -11.05 -5.53 -9.53
N ASP A 202 -10.46 -5.91 -8.39
CA ASP A 202 -10.95 -5.52 -7.08
C ASP A 202 -10.82 -4.01 -6.83
N LEU A 203 -9.70 -3.42 -7.24
CA LEU A 203 -9.48 -1.98 -7.20
C LEU A 203 -10.53 -1.21 -8.02
N GLU A 204 -10.86 -1.69 -9.21
CA GLU A 204 -11.87 -1.09 -10.08
C GLU A 204 -13.30 -1.25 -9.54
N GLU A 205 -13.55 -2.22 -8.66
CA GLU A 205 -14.83 -2.39 -7.97
C GLU A 205 -14.90 -1.57 -6.67
N LYS A 206 -13.81 -1.56 -5.89
CA LYS A 206 -13.72 -1.02 -4.53
C LYS A 206 -12.67 0.10 -4.40
N PRO A 207 -12.61 1.11 -5.29
CA PRO A 207 -11.50 2.09 -5.30
C PRO A 207 -11.42 2.95 -4.03
N ILE A 208 -12.55 3.14 -3.34
CA ILE A 208 -12.58 3.85 -2.06
C ILE A 208 -11.80 3.11 -0.98
N ALA A 209 -11.80 1.76 -0.97
CA ALA A 209 -11.04 0.99 0.00
C ALA A 209 -9.53 1.21 -0.20
N PHE A 210 -9.05 1.18 -1.43
CA PHE A 210 -7.64 1.46 -1.76
C PHE A 210 -7.26 2.92 -1.50
N SER A 211 -8.19 3.87 -1.70
CA SER A 211 -7.96 5.27 -1.36
C SER A 211 -7.74 5.52 0.14
N MET A 212 -8.15 4.58 1.01
CA MET A 212 -7.90 4.71 2.45
C MET A 212 -6.43 4.46 2.83
N LEU A 213 -5.62 3.90 1.93
CA LEU A 213 -4.18 3.76 2.13
C LEU A 213 -3.48 5.11 2.36
N ILE A 214 -4.11 6.25 2.02
CA ILE A 214 -3.65 7.59 2.41
C ILE A 214 -3.42 7.72 3.93
N ALA A 215 -4.07 6.90 4.75
CA ALA A 215 -3.86 6.87 6.20
C ALA A 215 -2.40 6.54 6.59
N GLY A 216 -1.65 5.87 5.71
CA GLY A 216 -0.24 5.54 5.89
C GLY A 216 0.68 6.18 4.85
N SER A 217 0.23 7.19 4.09
CA SER A 217 1.03 7.79 3.00
C SER A 217 2.39 8.30 3.43
N ASN A 218 2.45 8.87 4.63
CA ASN A 218 3.65 9.52 5.14
C ASN A 218 4.47 8.57 6.03
N SER A 219 4.05 7.31 6.18
CA SER A 219 4.82 6.31 6.92
C SER A 219 6.12 6.06 6.17
N PRO A 220 7.30 6.31 6.76
CA PRO A 220 8.56 6.04 6.10
C PRO A 220 8.87 4.54 6.12
N LEU A 221 9.76 4.11 5.22
CA LEU A 221 10.42 2.82 5.36
C LEU A 221 11.17 2.75 6.70
N THR A 222 11.01 1.63 7.42
CA THR A 222 11.66 1.41 8.71
C THR A 222 12.94 0.60 8.52
N PHE A 223 14.01 1.00 9.19
CA PHE A 223 15.31 0.32 9.10
C PHE A 223 15.93 0.17 10.48
N HIS A 224 16.69 -0.92 10.66
CA HIS A 224 17.69 -1.07 11.70
C HIS A 224 19.07 -1.21 11.04
N ASN A 225 19.94 -0.21 11.25
CA ASN A 225 21.18 -0.05 10.48
C ASN A 225 20.90 -0.10 8.97
N GLU A 226 21.62 -0.92 8.19
CA GLU A 226 21.38 -1.14 6.77
C GLU A 226 20.20 -2.06 6.43
N HIS A 227 19.53 -2.66 7.43
CA HIS A 227 18.46 -3.62 7.19
C HIS A 227 17.09 -2.97 7.23
N GLN A 228 16.36 -3.05 6.12
CA GLN A 228 14.94 -2.71 6.09
C GLN A 228 14.15 -3.71 6.94
N LEU A 229 13.28 -3.21 7.80
CA LEU A 229 12.40 -4.04 8.61
C LEU A 229 11.14 -4.36 7.80
N VAL A 230 11.02 -5.61 7.40
CA VAL A 230 9.94 -6.17 6.59
C VAL A 230 9.60 -7.55 7.10
N ASN A 231 8.33 -7.92 7.10
CA ASN A 231 7.94 -9.29 7.42
C ASN A 231 7.97 -10.09 6.12
N ASN A 232 8.90 -11.02 6.05
CA ASN A 232 8.99 -12.01 4.99
C ASN A 232 8.42 -13.31 5.52
N ASN A 233 7.50 -13.90 4.76
CA ASN A 233 7.00 -15.24 5.06
C ASN A 233 6.88 -16.11 3.82
N ALA A 234 6.95 -17.42 4.04
CA ALA A 234 6.69 -18.43 3.02
C ALA A 234 6.21 -19.73 3.66
N LEU A 235 5.45 -20.52 2.92
CA LEU A 235 4.83 -21.73 3.39
C LEU A 235 5.11 -22.91 2.45
N TYR A 236 5.80 -23.92 2.95
CA TYR A 236 6.20 -25.09 2.17
C TYR A 236 5.59 -26.37 2.72
N LYS A 237 5.12 -27.24 1.83
CA LYS A 237 4.79 -28.62 2.20
C LYS A 237 6.06 -29.44 2.32
N ILE A 238 6.16 -30.25 3.37
CA ILE A 238 7.32 -31.10 3.62
C ILE A 238 6.99 -32.54 3.27
N ASP A 239 7.63 -33.02 2.21
CA ASP A 239 7.56 -34.40 1.78
C ASP A 239 8.65 -35.21 2.50
N GLY A 240 8.23 -36.14 3.37
CA GLY A 240 9.13 -37.06 4.06
C GLY A 240 9.12 -36.92 5.58
N ALA A 241 10.12 -37.53 6.23
CA ALA A 241 10.25 -37.51 7.68
C ALA A 241 11.04 -36.27 8.12
N PHE A 242 10.42 -35.43 8.95
CA PHE A 242 11.11 -34.34 9.62
C PHE A 242 12.00 -34.90 10.73
N ASN A 243 13.27 -34.50 10.78
CA ASN A 243 14.22 -34.91 11.81
C ASN A 243 14.85 -33.68 12.48
N SER A 244 14.34 -33.34 13.67
CA SER A 244 14.77 -32.18 14.45
C SER A 244 16.25 -32.21 14.85
N GLU A 245 16.87 -33.39 14.96
CA GLU A 245 18.28 -33.52 15.35
C GLU A 245 19.24 -32.96 14.29
N LEU A 246 18.87 -32.99 13.01
CA LEU A 246 19.67 -32.42 11.91
C LEU A 246 19.82 -30.89 12.05
N PHE A 247 18.87 -30.24 12.72
CA PHE A 247 18.83 -28.79 12.82
C PHE A 247 19.58 -28.23 14.03
N ARG A 248 19.83 -29.03 15.08
CA ARG A 248 20.42 -28.55 16.35
C ARG A 248 21.79 -27.89 16.20
N LYS A 249 22.52 -28.18 15.12
CA LYS A 249 23.81 -27.53 14.84
C LYS A 249 23.62 -26.04 14.57
N ASN A 250 22.68 -25.69 13.69
CA ASN A 250 22.48 -24.33 13.19
C ASN A 250 21.31 -23.59 13.86
N PHE A 251 20.40 -24.32 14.49
CA PHE A 251 19.17 -23.78 15.07
C PHE A 251 19.07 -24.03 16.58
N LEU A 252 18.41 -23.11 17.26
CA LEU A 252 17.74 -23.36 18.53
C LEU A 252 16.40 -24.02 18.22
N VAL A 253 16.18 -25.22 18.77
CA VAL A 253 15.00 -26.04 18.50
C VAL A 253 14.10 -26.05 19.73
N GLU A 254 12.89 -25.52 19.58
CA GLU A 254 11.82 -25.53 20.58
C GLU A 254 10.66 -26.38 20.04
N TYR A 255 9.89 -27.02 20.92
CA TYR A 255 8.73 -27.82 20.56
C TYR A 255 7.54 -27.47 21.45
N ASN A 256 6.39 -27.20 20.84
CA ASN A 256 5.14 -26.98 21.56
C ASN A 256 3.96 -27.43 20.71
N GLN A 257 3.05 -28.20 21.30
CA GLN A 257 1.76 -28.61 20.70
C GLN A 257 1.84 -29.14 19.25
N GLY A 258 2.81 -30.00 18.94
CA GLY A 258 2.95 -30.58 17.59
C GLY A 258 3.65 -29.66 16.59
N VAL A 259 4.19 -28.54 17.04
CA VAL A 259 4.95 -27.59 16.23
C VAL A 259 6.39 -27.51 16.73
N TYR A 260 7.34 -27.61 15.81
CA TYR A 260 8.76 -27.32 16.07
C TYR A 260 9.09 -25.91 15.61
N LYS A 261 9.66 -25.09 16.50
CA LYS A 261 10.26 -23.81 16.14
C LYS A 261 11.78 -23.96 16.02
N LEU A 262 12.30 -23.59 14.87
CA LEU A 262 13.71 -23.61 14.50
C LEU A 262 14.20 -22.16 14.35
N SER A 263 14.72 -21.57 15.42
CA SER A 263 15.28 -20.21 15.37
C SER A 263 16.76 -20.30 14.99
N LEU A 264 17.22 -19.55 13.97
CA LEU A 264 18.64 -19.56 13.62
C LEU A 264 19.49 -19.09 14.81
N LYS A 265 20.61 -19.77 15.10
CA LYS A 265 21.52 -19.31 16.17
C LYS A 265 22.17 -17.97 15.83
N GLU A 266 22.49 -17.77 14.56
CA GLU A 266 22.98 -16.51 14.02
C GLU A 266 21.84 -15.89 13.20
N GLY A 267 21.14 -14.91 13.77
CA GLY A 267 20.00 -14.22 13.13
C GLY A 267 18.61 -14.61 13.63
N GLY A 268 18.49 -15.48 14.63
CA GLY A 268 17.19 -15.78 15.27
C GLY A 268 16.69 -14.69 16.23
N GLU A 269 17.50 -13.67 16.48
CA GLU A 269 17.18 -12.52 17.32
C GLU A 269 17.01 -11.24 16.48
N PHE A 270 16.63 -10.15 17.14
CA PHE A 270 16.56 -8.82 16.53
C PHE A 270 17.89 -8.46 15.82
N PRO A 271 17.86 -7.88 14.61
CA PRO A 271 16.68 -7.41 13.87
C PRO A 271 16.01 -8.46 12.96
N HIS A 272 16.62 -9.64 12.81
CA HIS A 272 16.26 -10.60 11.76
C HIS A 272 15.13 -11.54 12.16
N TYR A 273 15.10 -12.03 13.40
CA TYR A 273 14.11 -13.01 13.87
C TYR A 273 13.89 -14.18 12.91
N SER A 274 14.96 -14.68 12.30
CA SER A 274 14.91 -15.74 11.32
C SER A 274 14.53 -17.07 11.97
N ALA A 275 13.33 -17.55 11.66
CA ALA A 275 12.80 -18.78 12.22
C ALA A 275 11.96 -19.58 11.20
N ALA A 276 11.99 -20.90 11.34
CA ALA A 276 11.08 -21.82 10.67
C ALA A 276 10.20 -22.54 11.69
N PHE A 277 8.95 -22.80 11.34
CA PHE A 277 7.96 -23.48 12.16
C PHE A 277 7.45 -24.68 11.38
N TYR A 278 7.70 -25.89 11.88
CA TYR A 278 7.22 -27.12 11.27
C TYR A 278 6.02 -27.66 12.06
N ASP A 279 4.85 -27.70 11.42
CA ASP A 279 3.63 -28.30 11.96
C ASP A 279 3.55 -29.77 11.54
N GLU A 280 3.51 -30.68 12.51
CA GLU A 280 3.47 -32.12 12.25
C GLU A 280 2.13 -32.61 11.72
N MET A 281 1.02 -31.95 12.07
CA MET A 281 -0.31 -32.35 11.64
C MET A 281 -0.51 -32.06 10.17
N ASP A 282 -0.18 -30.83 9.76
CA ASP A 282 -0.35 -30.39 8.38
C ASP A 282 0.86 -30.73 7.50
N ARG A 283 2.00 -31.07 8.11
CA ARG A 283 3.30 -31.31 7.45
C ARG A 283 3.74 -30.11 6.63
N MET A 284 3.54 -28.93 7.21
CA MET A 284 3.87 -27.66 6.60
C MET A 284 5.01 -27.00 7.37
N MET A 285 5.92 -26.36 6.65
CA MET A 285 6.97 -25.52 7.19
C MET A 285 6.69 -24.07 6.82
N TYR A 286 6.37 -23.28 7.85
CA TYR A 286 6.21 -21.84 7.75
C TYR A 286 7.54 -21.16 8.06
N LEU A 287 8.02 -20.31 7.16
CA LEU A 287 9.26 -19.57 7.29
C LEU A 287 8.95 -18.12 7.59
N PHE A 288 9.75 -17.51 8.47
CA PHE A 288 9.56 -16.13 8.88
C PHE A 288 10.91 -15.43 9.12
N ALA A 289 11.01 -14.18 8.68
CA ALA A 289 12.05 -13.27 9.11
C ALA A 289 11.58 -11.81 9.00
N MET A 290 12.16 -10.94 9.83
CA MET A 290 11.91 -9.50 9.87
C MET A 290 12.85 -8.65 9.00
N THR A 291 13.74 -9.29 8.23
CA THR A 291 14.54 -8.62 7.20
C THR A 291 14.76 -9.55 6.00
N ASP A 292 15.01 -8.96 4.83
CA ASP A 292 15.33 -9.72 3.60
C ASP A 292 16.61 -10.56 3.74
N SER A 293 17.63 -10.01 4.42
CA SER A 293 18.88 -10.73 4.69
C SER A 293 18.68 -11.92 5.63
N GLY A 294 17.88 -11.74 6.69
CA GLY A 294 17.54 -12.81 7.63
C GLY A 294 16.76 -13.93 6.96
N PHE A 295 15.84 -13.59 6.06
CA PHE A 295 15.07 -14.56 5.28
C PHE A 295 15.98 -15.38 4.35
N ARG A 296 16.88 -14.72 3.62
CA ARG A 296 17.85 -15.41 2.75
C ARG A 296 18.78 -16.33 3.54
N GLN A 297 19.29 -15.87 4.68
CA GLN A 297 20.16 -16.69 5.54
C GLN A 297 19.42 -17.92 6.07
N LEU A 298 18.16 -17.77 6.48
CA LEU A 298 17.31 -18.89 6.90
C LEU A 298 17.23 -19.95 5.80
N LEU A 299 16.90 -19.53 4.59
CA LEU A 299 16.77 -20.40 3.43
C LEU A 299 18.08 -21.04 3.02
N ASP A 300 19.20 -20.32 3.04
CA ASP A 300 20.52 -20.87 2.72
C ASP A 300 20.89 -22.03 3.66
N VAL A 301 20.62 -21.87 4.96
CA VAL A 301 20.88 -22.91 5.95
C VAL A 301 19.93 -24.09 5.76
N LEU A 302 18.64 -23.86 5.55
CA LEU A 302 17.66 -24.93 5.29
C LEU A 302 18.02 -25.70 4.00
N ASN A 303 18.36 -25.00 2.93
CA ASN A 303 18.73 -25.61 1.67
C ASN A 303 20.03 -26.41 1.78
N HIS A 304 20.99 -25.96 2.60
CA HIS A 304 22.19 -26.74 2.92
C HIS A 304 21.88 -28.04 3.69
N LEU A 305 20.79 -28.06 4.46
CA LEU A 305 20.30 -29.24 5.18
C LEU A 305 19.44 -30.18 4.32
N GLY A 306 19.33 -29.91 3.02
CA GLY A 306 18.69 -30.80 2.04
C GLY A 306 17.31 -30.38 1.55
N TYR A 307 16.84 -29.19 1.94
CA TYR A 307 15.63 -28.60 1.36
C TYR A 307 15.91 -27.86 0.03
N THR A 308 14.86 -27.53 -0.71
CA THR A 308 14.95 -26.76 -1.97
C THR A 308 13.90 -25.66 -1.99
N PHE A 309 14.00 -24.75 -1.03
CA PHE A 309 13.11 -23.61 -0.88
C PHE A 309 13.59 -22.40 -1.71
N SER A 310 12.64 -21.61 -2.19
CA SER A 310 12.89 -20.40 -2.98
C SER A 310 13.32 -19.23 -2.10
N HIS A 311 14.27 -18.43 -2.57
CA HIS A 311 14.67 -17.14 -1.96
C HIS A 311 13.63 -16.03 -2.11
N THR A 312 12.60 -16.25 -2.91
CA THR A 312 11.45 -15.35 -3.01
C THR A 312 10.45 -15.72 -1.92
N PRO A 313 10.10 -14.79 -1.00
CA PRO A 313 9.04 -15.02 -0.03
C PRO A 313 7.68 -15.10 -0.75
N ASP A 314 6.73 -15.81 -0.17
CA ASP A 314 5.34 -15.81 -0.65
C ASP A 314 4.69 -14.45 -0.36
N GLU A 315 5.05 -13.84 0.77
CA GLU A 315 4.61 -12.51 1.15
C GLU A 315 5.75 -11.71 1.80
N ARG A 316 5.91 -10.47 1.35
CA ARG A 316 6.84 -9.49 1.90
C ARG A 316 6.08 -8.20 2.17
N VAL A 317 6.07 -7.75 3.41
CA VAL A 317 5.29 -6.56 3.80
C VAL A 317 6.06 -5.64 4.75
N ASN A 318 5.98 -4.35 4.47
CA ASN A 318 6.52 -3.30 5.33
C ASN A 318 5.70 -3.16 6.62
N VAL A 319 6.38 -2.91 7.74
CA VAL A 319 5.74 -2.70 9.05
C VAL A 319 4.70 -1.58 9.00
N GLY A 320 4.99 -0.51 8.25
CA GLY A 320 4.05 0.59 8.03
C GLY A 320 2.76 0.15 7.34
N MET A 321 2.83 -0.79 6.39
CA MET A 321 1.64 -1.33 5.73
C MET A 321 0.81 -2.17 6.70
N ILE A 322 1.43 -3.02 7.52
CA ILE A 322 0.72 -3.84 8.52
C ILE A 322 -0.10 -2.96 9.46
N ALA A 323 0.52 -1.92 10.04
CA ALA A 323 -0.17 -0.98 10.92
C ALA A 323 -1.30 -0.23 10.20
N THR A 324 -1.06 0.16 8.94
CA THR A 324 -2.06 0.87 8.12
C THR A 324 -3.25 -0.02 7.77
N ALA A 325 -3.00 -1.24 7.30
CA ALA A 325 -4.02 -2.23 6.97
C ALA A 325 -4.86 -2.59 8.21
N SER A 326 -4.20 -2.84 9.35
CA SER A 326 -4.87 -3.08 10.64
C SER A 326 -5.84 -1.96 11.01
N ASN A 327 -5.40 -0.69 10.92
CA ASN A 327 -6.22 0.47 11.20
C ASN A 327 -7.40 0.60 10.22
N ILE A 328 -7.15 0.48 8.92
CA ILE A 328 -8.19 0.61 7.88
C ILE A 328 -9.26 -0.47 8.03
N LEU A 329 -8.83 -1.73 8.19
CA LEU A 329 -9.68 -2.90 8.23
C LEU A 329 -10.28 -3.17 9.62
N LYS A 330 -9.78 -2.50 10.67
CA LYS A 330 -10.16 -2.70 12.08
C LYS A 330 -10.05 -4.15 12.53
N LYS A 331 -9.01 -4.83 12.05
CA LYS A 331 -8.72 -6.21 12.42
C LYS A 331 -7.25 -6.33 12.76
N GLU A 332 -6.96 -7.20 13.71
CA GLU A 332 -5.59 -7.63 13.96
C GLU A 332 -5.08 -8.40 12.73
N ILE A 333 -3.89 -8.03 12.26
CA ILE A 333 -3.19 -8.71 11.18
C ILE A 333 -2.29 -9.75 11.83
N LYS A 334 -2.55 -11.03 11.54
CA LYS A 334 -1.75 -12.14 12.06
C LYS A 334 -0.78 -12.61 10.99
N LEU A 335 0.49 -12.26 11.16
CA LEU A 335 1.53 -12.61 10.20
C LEU A 335 2.03 -14.03 10.42
N ASN A 336 2.36 -14.39 11.66
CA ASN A 336 2.77 -15.74 12.00
C ASN A 336 1.68 -16.47 12.79
N PRO A 337 1.09 -17.56 12.26
CA PRO A 337 0.07 -18.31 12.98
C PRO A 337 0.59 -18.98 14.24
N TYR A 338 1.90 -19.22 14.37
CA TYR A 338 2.51 -19.97 15.47
C TYR A 338 3.10 -19.11 16.60
N ASP A 339 3.09 -17.78 16.50
CA ASP A 339 3.73 -16.89 17.50
C ASP A 339 3.21 -17.17 18.93
N HIS A 340 1.90 -17.36 19.06
CA HIS A 340 1.23 -17.63 20.32
C HIS A 340 1.69 -18.92 21.03
N LEU A 341 2.25 -19.89 20.30
CA LEU A 341 2.76 -21.14 20.89
C LEU A 341 4.12 -20.96 21.56
N PHE A 342 4.90 -19.95 21.16
CA PHE A 342 6.28 -19.77 21.62
C PHE A 342 6.50 -18.42 22.30
N ALA A 343 5.43 -17.64 22.49
CA ALA A 343 5.44 -16.50 23.37
C ALA A 343 5.72 -16.99 24.80
N LYS A 344 6.92 -16.72 25.32
CA LYS A 344 7.17 -16.91 26.75
C LYS A 344 6.28 -15.90 27.48
N ASP A 345 5.48 -16.36 28.43
CA ASP A 345 4.92 -15.50 29.48
C ASP A 345 6.11 -14.83 30.18
N SER A 346 6.52 -13.68 29.66
CA SER A 346 7.63 -12.94 30.20
C SER A 346 7.19 -12.41 31.56
N GLN A 347 7.70 -13.01 32.62
CA GLN A 347 7.87 -12.27 33.88
C GLN A 347 8.56 -10.94 33.56
N PRO A 348 8.16 -9.85 34.23
CA PRO A 348 8.47 -8.49 33.80
C PRO A 348 9.97 -8.22 33.88
N VAL A 349 10.66 -8.47 32.77
CA VAL A 349 11.96 -7.91 32.44
C VAL A 349 11.76 -7.25 31.09
N GLU A 350 11.86 -5.92 31.11
CA GLU A 350 11.52 -4.95 30.08
C GLU A 350 12.18 -5.23 28.71
N GLN A 351 11.60 -6.14 27.93
CA GLN A 351 11.70 -6.08 26.47
C GLN A 351 10.30 -5.85 25.93
N PRO A 352 10.04 -4.70 25.27
CA PRO A 352 8.72 -4.43 24.72
C PRO A 352 8.40 -5.47 23.64
N ASN A 353 7.21 -6.05 23.72
CA ASN A 353 6.70 -6.96 22.70
C ASN A 353 6.60 -6.23 21.35
N LEU A 354 6.81 -6.93 20.23
CA LEU A 354 6.80 -6.38 18.87
C LEU A 354 5.51 -5.61 18.56
N ASP A 355 4.37 -6.07 19.09
CA ASP A 355 3.08 -5.37 18.95
C ASP A 355 3.07 -4.01 19.63
N GLN A 356 3.77 -3.88 20.76
CA GLN A 356 3.91 -2.62 21.49
C GLN A 356 4.83 -1.65 20.74
N MET A 357 5.89 -2.16 20.13
CA MET A 357 6.80 -1.34 19.31
C MET A 357 6.11 -0.85 18.02
N ASN A 358 5.36 -1.71 17.34
CA ASN A 358 4.60 -1.35 16.15
C ASN A 358 3.48 -0.35 16.49
N GLY A 359 2.79 -0.56 17.61
CA GLY A 359 1.81 0.39 18.13
C GLY A 359 2.43 1.74 18.48
N LEU A 360 3.58 1.74 19.16
CA LEU A 360 4.31 2.96 19.52
C LEU A 360 4.79 3.74 18.28
N LEU A 361 5.36 3.05 17.29
CA LEU A 361 5.78 3.67 16.03
C LEU A 361 4.59 4.30 15.30
N GLY A 362 3.47 3.57 15.22
CA GLY A 362 2.23 4.09 14.64
C GLY A 362 1.74 5.37 15.33
N GLU A 363 1.96 5.52 16.64
CA GLU A 363 1.57 6.71 17.38
C GLU A 363 2.59 7.85 17.35
N LEU A 364 3.88 7.57 17.20
CA LEU A 364 4.93 8.59 17.08
C LEU A 364 4.92 9.29 15.71
N ILE A 365 4.56 8.57 14.64
CA ILE A 365 4.58 9.08 13.26
C ILE A 365 3.73 10.36 13.08
N PRO A 366 2.46 10.43 13.56
CA PRO A 366 1.65 11.64 13.48
C PRO A 366 2.28 12.89 14.11
N TYR A 367 2.91 12.75 15.28
CA TYR A 367 3.57 13.88 15.96
C TYR A 367 4.73 14.44 15.14
N ILE A 368 5.55 13.55 14.57
CA ILE A 368 6.68 13.94 13.71
C ILE A 368 6.16 14.63 12.44
N ASN A 369 5.12 14.07 11.81
CA ASN A 369 4.52 14.64 10.60
C ASN A 369 3.91 16.03 10.84
N ASN A 370 3.37 16.28 12.03
CA ASN A 370 2.79 17.58 12.40
C ASN A 370 3.81 18.54 13.01
N ARG A 371 5.08 18.15 13.14
CA ARG A 371 6.14 18.88 13.88
C ARG A 371 5.75 19.21 15.33
N GLU A 372 4.97 18.32 15.92
CA GLU A 372 4.56 18.38 17.32
C GLU A 372 5.49 17.53 18.16
N THR A 373 5.81 17.98 19.37
CA THR A 373 6.59 17.17 20.31
C THR A 373 5.64 16.26 21.07
N PRO A 374 5.73 14.92 20.90
CA PRO A 374 4.92 14.00 21.67
C PRO A 374 5.33 14.00 23.15
N ASP A 375 4.37 13.68 24.01
CA ASP A 375 4.64 13.34 25.40
C ASP A 375 5.17 11.90 25.46
N LEU A 376 6.49 11.77 25.46
CA LEU A 376 7.17 10.48 25.43
C LEU A 376 6.94 9.65 26.70
N ASP A 377 6.70 10.29 27.85
CA ASP A 377 6.41 9.60 29.10
C ASP A 377 5.01 8.99 29.06
N THR A 378 4.05 9.71 28.50
CA THR A 378 2.69 9.19 28.26
C THR A 378 2.69 8.03 27.27
N LEU A 379 3.47 8.12 26.18
CA LEU A 379 3.60 7.03 25.21
C LEU A 379 4.34 5.82 25.80
N SER A 380 5.37 6.05 26.59
CA SER A 380 6.07 5.00 27.35
C SER A 380 5.11 4.23 28.27
N ALA A 381 4.33 4.95 29.07
CA ALA A 381 3.35 4.35 29.98
C ALA A 381 2.24 3.60 29.23
N LYS A 382 1.80 4.11 28.08
CA LYS A 382 0.73 3.51 27.28
C LYS A 382 1.14 2.20 26.60
N TYR A 383 2.34 2.15 26.05
CA TYR A 383 2.83 0.97 25.32
C TYR A 383 3.68 0.04 26.17
N GLY A 384 3.97 0.39 27.43
CA GLY A 384 4.83 -0.40 28.31
C GLY A 384 6.27 -0.49 27.81
N VAL A 385 6.73 0.53 27.08
CA VAL A 385 8.07 0.61 26.50
C VAL A 385 8.92 1.52 27.39
N ASN A 386 10.15 1.12 27.70
CA ASN A 386 11.07 1.92 28.52
C ASN A 386 11.23 3.36 27.94
N PRO A 387 11.16 4.43 28.77
CA PRO A 387 11.24 5.82 28.31
C PRO A 387 12.48 6.15 27.46
N GLU A 388 13.63 5.57 27.78
CA GLU A 388 14.85 5.76 26.99
C GLU A 388 14.73 5.17 25.59
N LYS A 389 14.12 3.98 25.46
CA LYS A 389 13.84 3.36 24.17
C LYS A 389 12.81 4.14 23.35
N VAL A 390 11.76 4.67 24.00
CA VAL A 390 10.77 5.54 23.33
C VAL A 390 11.46 6.78 22.76
N LYS A 391 12.36 7.39 23.53
CA LYS A 391 13.14 8.55 23.12
C LYS A 391 14.10 8.24 21.98
N GLU A 392 14.84 7.13 22.06
CA GLU A 392 15.71 6.68 20.97
C GLU A 392 14.93 6.45 19.68
N LEU A 393 13.76 5.80 19.78
CA LEU A 393 12.89 5.53 18.64
C LEU A 393 12.35 6.83 18.04
N TYR A 394 11.90 7.77 18.87
CA TYR A 394 11.43 9.07 18.43
C TYR A 394 12.53 9.87 17.71
N GLU A 395 13.73 9.96 18.29
CA GLU A 395 14.86 10.66 17.68
C GLU A 395 15.32 9.99 16.37
N MET A 396 15.28 8.65 16.30
CA MET A 396 15.60 7.91 15.09
C MET A 396 14.63 8.21 13.95
N VAL A 397 13.32 8.26 14.24
CA VAL A 397 12.30 8.57 13.22
C VAL A 397 12.35 10.05 12.86
N LYS A 398 12.54 10.95 13.83
CA LYS A 398 12.63 12.41 13.61
C LYS A 398 13.81 12.79 12.70
N LYS A 399 14.99 12.20 12.92
CA LYS A 399 16.18 12.42 12.08
C LYS A 399 16.04 11.99 10.62
N LYS A 400 15.02 11.21 10.27
CA LYS A 400 14.75 10.78 8.89
C LYS A 400 13.77 11.70 8.17
N VAL A 401 13.08 12.59 8.91
CA VAL A 401 12.07 13.52 8.39
C VAL A 401 12.62 14.97 8.37
N GLU A 402 13.64 15.27 9.16
CA GLU A 402 14.49 16.47 9.05
C GLU A 402 15.64 16.27 8.07
#